data_AF-A0A445ETK6-F1
#
_entry.id   AF-A0A445ETK6-F1
#
_cell.length_a   1.000
_cell.length_b   1.000
_cell.length_c   1.000
_cell.angle_alpha   90.00
_cell.angle_beta   90.00
_cell.angle_gamma   90.00
#
_symmetry.space_group_name_H-M   'P 1'
#
loop_
_entity.id
_entity.type
_entity.pdbx_description
1 polymer ?
#
loop_
_entity_poly.entity_id
_entity_poly.type
_entity_poly.pdbx_seq_one_letter_code
_entity_poly.pdbx_strand_id
1 'polypeptide(L)'
;MIRFKNARSRCYVSLPESEVVKIAVMGLGFYMRRKLLNVHIPDIAHLDERICQVELMKKKRRNIGMSLIPSNEKSNDSKLKSGKKYSFDILKSDQIFNVLLKDKQLILPEGRTLLSVKDLKGKPYCKFHQATSHSTNSCVRFRDLIQEAIMEGRLKFDNGKKEMKDDVDPFDADAASLNHISE
;
A
#
# COMPACT_ATOMS: atom_id res chain seq x y z
N MET A 1 -8.03 14.55 11.00
CA MET A 1 -9.35 15.23 11.12
C MET A 1 -9.29 16.68 11.62
N ILE A 2 -8.37 17.04 12.54
CA ILE A 2 -8.33 18.37 13.18
C ILE A 2 -8.41 19.54 12.17
N ARG A 3 -7.61 19.51 11.09
CA ARG A 3 -7.63 20.57 10.07
C ARG A 3 -9.00 20.71 9.38
N PHE A 4 -9.67 19.59 9.10
CA PHE A 4 -11.00 19.59 8.49
C PHE A 4 -12.05 20.20 9.42
N LYS A 5 -12.04 19.84 10.71
CA LYS A 5 -12.92 20.43 11.72
C LYS A 5 -12.73 21.94 11.86
N ASN A 6 -11.47 22.39 11.88
CA ASN A 6 -11.12 23.81 11.96
C ASN A 6 -11.50 24.60 10.70
N ALA A 7 -11.46 23.97 9.52
CA ALA A 7 -11.95 24.59 8.30
C ALA A 7 -13.48 24.70 8.32
N ARG A 8 -14.17 23.61 8.73
CA ARG A 8 -15.64 23.58 8.85
C ARG A 8 -16.15 24.63 9.83
N SER A 9 -15.50 24.84 10.98
CA SER A 9 -15.94 25.82 11.97
C SER A 9 -15.86 27.27 11.47
N ARG A 10 -15.16 27.52 10.36
CA ARG A 10 -15.05 28.83 9.70
C ARG A 10 -16.03 28.99 8.52
N CYS A 11 -16.76 27.93 8.16
CA CYS A 11 -17.71 27.93 7.06
C CYS A 11 -19.15 28.00 7.59
N TYR A 12 -19.94 28.94 7.08
CA TYR A 12 -21.34 29.14 7.47
C TYR A 12 -22.35 28.33 6.62
N VAL A 13 -21.88 27.32 5.89
CA VAL A 13 -22.73 26.52 5.00
C VAL A 13 -23.42 25.41 5.80
N SER A 14 -24.75 25.45 5.81
CA SER A 14 -25.59 24.38 6.38
C SER A 14 -25.59 23.17 5.44
N LEU A 15 -24.76 22.18 5.75
CA LEU A 15 -24.73 20.88 5.07
C LEU A 15 -25.23 19.78 6.01
N PRO A 16 -25.99 18.79 5.51
CA PRO A 16 -26.33 17.61 6.29
C PRO A 16 -25.06 16.82 6.64
N GLU A 17 -25.04 16.16 7.79
CA GLU A 17 -23.85 15.47 8.29
C GLU A 17 -23.32 14.40 7.33
N SER A 18 -24.22 13.72 6.61
CA SER A 18 -23.85 12.74 5.60
C SER A 18 -22.97 13.31 4.48
N GLU A 19 -23.25 14.53 4.01
CA GLU A 19 -22.44 15.22 2.99
C GLU A 19 -21.11 15.68 3.58
N VAL A 20 -21.11 16.16 4.82
CA VAL A 20 -19.88 16.54 5.51
C VAL A 20 -18.95 15.34 5.71
N VAL A 21 -19.50 14.18 6.07
CA VAL A 21 -18.76 12.91 6.18
C VAL A 21 -18.20 12.50 4.83
N LYS A 22 -18.96 12.58 3.73
CA LYS A 22 -18.47 12.28 2.38
C LYS A 22 -17.26 13.15 2.00
N ILE A 23 -17.35 14.46 2.20
CA ILE A 23 -16.25 15.40 1.90
C ILE A 23 -15.02 15.06 2.76
N ALA A 24 -15.22 14.82 4.05
CA ALA A 24 -14.15 14.43 4.96
C ALA A 24 -13.46 13.15 4.49
N VAL A 25 -14.23 12.12 4.13
CA VAL A 25 -13.72 10.85 3.59
C VAL A 25 -12.96 11.07 2.30
N MET A 26 -13.48 11.88 1.35
CA MET A 26 -12.78 12.21 0.10
C MET A 26 -11.40 12.84 0.35
N GLY A 27 -11.26 13.66 1.39
CA GLY A 27 -9.99 14.27 1.79
C GLY A 27 -8.97 13.32 2.46
N LEU A 28 -9.36 12.09 2.81
CA LEU A 28 -8.45 11.12 3.42
C LEU A 28 -7.57 10.43 2.38
N GLY A 29 -6.38 9.94 2.77
CA GLY A 29 -5.54 9.14 1.88
C GLY A 29 -6.24 7.85 1.39
N PHE A 30 -5.80 7.33 0.23
CA PHE A 30 -6.42 6.17 -0.44
C PHE A 30 -6.67 4.97 0.48
N TYR A 31 -5.70 4.61 1.32
CA TYR A 31 -5.82 3.52 2.28
C TYR A 31 -7.02 3.69 3.23
N MET A 32 -7.17 4.90 3.80
CA MET A 32 -8.26 5.20 4.73
C MET A 32 -9.60 5.18 4.01
N ARG A 33 -9.71 5.81 2.84
CA ARG A 33 -10.93 5.80 2.02
C ARG A 33 -11.38 4.38 1.70
N ARG A 34 -10.44 3.51 1.30
CA ARG A 34 -10.72 2.11 0.99
C ARG A 34 -11.23 1.31 2.19
N LYS A 35 -10.72 1.57 3.39
CA LYS A 35 -11.19 0.90 4.62
C LYS A 35 -12.56 1.38 5.09
N LEU A 36 -12.96 2.60 4.70
CA LEU A 36 -14.23 3.22 5.09
C LEU A 36 -15.34 3.04 4.03
N LEU A 37 -15.02 2.55 2.84
CA LEU A 37 -15.91 2.51 1.66
C LEU A 37 -17.22 1.73 1.86
N ASN A 38 -17.28 0.79 2.80
CA ASN A 38 -18.47 -0.02 3.11
C ASN A 38 -18.92 0.12 4.58
N VAL A 39 -18.50 1.17 5.27
CA VAL A 39 -18.86 1.38 6.68
C VAL A 39 -19.93 2.46 6.75
N HIS A 40 -21.03 2.20 7.46
CA HIS A 40 -22.02 3.22 7.75
C HIS A 40 -21.43 4.21 8.77
N ILE A 41 -21.36 5.49 8.38
CA ILE A 41 -20.79 6.56 9.19
C ILE A 41 -21.81 7.71 9.21
N PRO A 42 -22.63 7.79 10.28
CA PRO A 42 -23.73 8.75 10.34
C PRO A 42 -23.25 10.19 10.55
N ASP A 43 -22.15 10.38 11.30
CA ASP A 43 -21.65 11.69 11.69
C ASP A 43 -20.12 11.73 11.78
N ILE A 44 -19.57 12.91 12.10
CA ILE A 44 -18.13 13.12 12.22
C ILE A 44 -17.52 12.38 13.42
N ALA A 45 -18.23 12.22 14.52
CA ALA A 45 -17.70 11.54 15.70
C ALA A 45 -17.45 10.06 15.40
N HIS A 46 -18.40 9.41 14.72
CA HIS A 46 -18.25 8.05 14.22
C HIS A 46 -17.13 7.97 13.19
N LEU A 47 -16.96 8.98 12.33
CA LEU A 47 -15.85 9.02 11.37
C LEU A 47 -14.49 9.06 12.09
N ASP A 48 -14.35 9.90 13.12
CA ASP A 48 -13.12 9.99 13.92
C ASP A 48 -12.81 8.68 14.63
N GLU A 49 -13.80 8.05 15.25
CA GLU A 49 -13.63 6.76 15.92
C GLU A 49 -13.12 5.70 14.93
N ARG A 50 -13.74 5.63 13.74
CA ARG A 50 -13.32 4.69 12.68
C ARG A 50 -11.92 4.98 12.16
N ILE A 51 -11.53 6.25 11.99
CA ILE A 51 -10.18 6.60 11.56
C ILE A 51 -9.16 6.22 12.63
N CYS A 52 -9.43 6.54 13.91
CA CYS A 52 -8.59 6.12 15.02
C CYS A 52 -8.42 4.60 15.09
N GLN A 53 -9.52 3.84 14.94
CA GLN A 53 -9.48 2.38 14.85
C GLN A 53 -8.59 1.91 13.69
N VAL A 54 -8.78 2.45 12.48
CA VAL A 54 -8.00 2.06 11.29
C VAL A 54 -6.52 2.43 11.42
N GLU A 55 -6.20 3.57 12.05
CA GLU A 55 -4.83 3.99 12.35
C GLU A 55 -4.15 3.08 13.38
N LEU A 56 -4.88 2.67 14.42
CA LEU A 56 -4.40 1.70 15.40
C LEU A 56 -4.15 0.33 14.76
N MET A 57 -5.06 -0.14 13.90
CA MET A 57 -4.86 -1.36 13.11
C MET A 57 -3.64 -1.25 12.19
N LYS A 58 -3.40 -0.06 11.61
CA LYS A 58 -2.19 0.22 10.81
C LYS A 58 -0.92 0.24 11.68
N LYS A 59 -0.97 0.76 12.90
CA LYS A 59 0.16 0.80 13.85
C LYS A 59 0.51 -0.60 14.37
N LYS A 60 -0.50 -1.41 14.70
CA LYS A 60 -0.29 -2.82 15.11
C LYS A 60 0.34 -3.65 13.98
N ARG A 61 -0.05 -3.41 12.72
CA ARG A 61 0.58 -4.00 11.52
C ARG A 61 1.96 -3.42 11.15
N ARG A 62 2.37 -2.28 11.73
CA ARG A 62 3.74 -1.74 11.56
C ARG A 62 4.72 -2.34 12.54
N ASN A 63 4.26 -2.71 13.74
CA ASN A 63 5.11 -3.28 14.80
C ASN A 63 5.12 -4.82 14.81
N ILE A 64 4.12 -5.46 14.22
CA ILE A 64 4.12 -6.90 13.95
C ILE A 64 4.49 -7.05 12.48
N GLY A 65 5.71 -7.48 12.19
CA GLY A 65 6.04 -7.89 10.82
C GLY A 65 5.02 -8.93 10.38
N MET A 66 4.29 -8.59 9.32
CA MET A 66 3.41 -9.43 8.51
C MET A 66 2.97 -10.79 9.09
N SER A 67 2.33 -10.84 10.26
CA SER A 67 1.97 -12.13 10.86
C SER A 67 0.89 -12.83 10.04
N LEU A 68 1.18 -14.06 9.62
CA LEU A 68 0.25 -15.00 9.01
C LEU A 68 -1.05 -15.10 9.84
N ILE A 69 -2.19 -14.82 9.20
CA ILE A 69 -3.50 -15.24 9.71
C ILE A 69 -3.62 -16.75 9.43
N PRO A 70 -4.03 -17.58 10.39
CA PRO A 70 -4.22 -19.02 10.17
C PRO A 70 -5.15 -19.28 9.00
N SER A 71 -4.70 -20.08 8.05
CA SER A 71 -5.45 -20.52 6.89
C SER A 71 -6.55 -21.50 7.31
N ASN A 72 -7.77 -21.01 7.52
CA ASN A 72 -8.97 -21.80 7.30
C ASN A 72 -9.73 -21.15 6.14
N GLU A 73 -9.31 -21.42 4.91
CA GLU A 73 -10.22 -21.48 3.76
C GLU A 73 -9.61 -22.46 2.75
N LYS A 74 -10.36 -23.51 2.44
CA LYS A 74 -10.01 -24.52 1.44
C LYS A 74 -9.90 -23.82 0.08
N SER A 75 -8.68 -23.75 -0.45
CA SER A 75 -8.40 -23.21 -1.78
C SER A 75 -8.65 -24.29 -2.81
N ASN A 76 -9.77 -24.20 -3.51
CA ASN A 76 -10.12 -25.08 -4.61
C ASN A 76 -9.25 -24.73 -5.81
N ASP A 77 -8.46 -25.70 -6.28
CA ASP A 77 -7.61 -25.59 -7.45
C ASP A 77 -8.49 -25.59 -8.71
N SER A 78 -8.66 -24.45 -9.37
CA SER A 78 -8.98 -24.42 -10.80
C SER A 78 -8.76 -23.03 -11.38
N LYS A 79 -7.82 -22.98 -12.33
CA LYS A 79 -7.69 -21.97 -13.39
C LYS A 79 -7.25 -20.57 -12.96
N LEU A 80 -6.29 -20.02 -13.69
CA LEU A 80 -6.03 -18.58 -13.81
C LEU A 80 -7.33 -17.85 -14.20
N LYS A 81 -8.18 -17.53 -13.21
CA LYS A 81 -9.34 -16.65 -13.34
C LYS A 81 -9.56 -15.92 -12.02
N SER A 82 -8.56 -15.17 -11.59
CA SER A 82 -8.81 -14.05 -10.70
C SER A 82 -8.65 -12.82 -11.57
N GLY A 83 -9.75 -12.19 -12.00
CA GLY A 83 -9.74 -10.93 -12.75
C GLY A 83 -9.14 -9.74 -11.98
N LYS A 84 -8.57 -9.98 -10.78
CA LYS A 84 -7.82 -9.01 -10.01
C LYS A 84 -6.51 -8.68 -10.73
N LYS A 85 -6.39 -7.43 -11.16
CA LYS A 85 -5.16 -6.87 -11.70
C LYS A 85 -4.27 -6.39 -10.55
N TYR A 86 -2.98 -6.67 -10.65
CA TYR A 86 -1.96 -6.20 -9.70
C TYR A 86 -1.07 -5.17 -10.37
N SER A 87 -0.55 -4.22 -9.61
CA SER A 87 0.38 -3.19 -10.11
C SER A 87 1.83 -3.66 -10.11
N PHE A 88 2.07 -4.95 -9.96
CA PHE A 88 3.38 -5.58 -10.00
C PHE A 88 3.30 -6.90 -10.78
N ASP A 89 4.46 -7.38 -11.22
CA ASP A 89 4.56 -8.67 -11.91
C ASP A 89 4.32 -9.82 -10.93
N ILE A 90 3.17 -10.47 -11.08
CA ILE A 90 2.75 -11.66 -10.36
C ILE A 90 3.84 -12.75 -10.32
N LEU A 91 4.55 -12.96 -11.43
CA LEU A 91 5.53 -14.04 -11.55
C LEU A 91 6.77 -13.77 -10.68
N LYS A 92 6.96 -12.51 -10.27
CA LYS A 92 8.03 -12.09 -9.36
C LYS A 92 7.63 -12.18 -7.89
N SER A 93 6.45 -12.70 -7.54
CA SER A 93 6.03 -12.82 -6.14
C SER A 93 7.07 -13.58 -5.31
N ASP A 94 7.62 -14.69 -5.82
CA ASP A 94 8.65 -15.45 -5.11
C ASP A 94 9.93 -14.63 -4.87
N GLN A 95 10.33 -13.80 -5.83
CA GLN A 95 11.48 -12.90 -5.68
C GLN A 95 11.18 -11.81 -4.64
N ILE A 96 9.99 -11.21 -4.72
CA ILE A 96 9.52 -10.19 -3.76
C ILE A 96 9.52 -10.76 -2.34
N PHE A 97 9.10 -12.01 -2.16
CA PHE A 97 9.16 -12.67 -0.86
C PHE A 97 10.57 -12.71 -0.29
N ASN A 98 11.56 -13.13 -1.09
CA ASN A 98 12.95 -13.23 -0.63
C ASN A 98 13.51 -11.84 -0.26
N VAL A 99 13.20 -10.80 -1.03
CA VAL A 99 13.62 -9.42 -0.74
C VAL A 99 12.99 -8.91 0.55
N LEU A 100 11.66 -9.05 0.70
CA LEU A 100 10.94 -8.62 1.91
C LEU A 100 11.43 -9.34 3.17
N LEU A 101 11.79 -10.61 3.05
CA LEU A 101 12.36 -11.40 4.13
C LEU A 101 13.78 -10.92 4.50
N LYS A 102 14.64 -10.69 3.50
CA LYS A 102 16.01 -10.18 3.69
C LYS A 102 16.02 -8.82 4.37
N ASP A 103 15.11 -7.93 3.95
CA ASP A 103 14.98 -6.59 4.51
C ASP A 103 14.23 -6.57 5.85
N LYS A 104 13.87 -7.74 6.39
CA LYS A 104 13.12 -7.92 7.64
C LYS A 104 11.76 -7.18 7.66
N GLN A 105 11.23 -6.86 6.47
CA GLN A 105 9.91 -6.27 6.29
C GLN A 105 8.78 -7.31 6.37
N LEU A 106 9.15 -8.59 6.26
CA LEU A 106 8.28 -9.73 6.44
C LEU A 106 8.84 -10.62 7.55
N ILE A 107 8.05 -10.86 8.59
CA ILE A 107 8.39 -11.78 9.66
C ILE A 107 7.54 -13.03 9.45
N LEU A 108 8.20 -14.17 9.34
CA LEU A 108 7.54 -15.47 9.37
C LEU A 108 7.41 -15.92 10.84
N PRO A 109 6.33 -16.61 11.21
CA PRO A 109 6.27 -17.29 12.49
C PRO A 109 7.41 -18.30 12.55
N GLU A 110 8.29 -18.12 13.53
CA GLU A 110 9.32 -19.08 13.88
C GLU A 110 8.64 -20.35 14.38
N GLY A 111 9.00 -21.51 13.81
CA GLY A 111 8.63 -22.80 14.39
C GLY A 111 7.63 -23.66 13.63
N ARG A 112 7.53 -23.56 12.29
CA ARG A 112 7.07 -24.72 11.51
C ARG A 112 8.27 -25.47 10.95
N THR A 113 8.31 -26.77 11.24
CA THR A 113 9.30 -27.72 10.74
C THR A 113 9.48 -27.50 9.25
N LEU A 114 10.70 -27.10 8.85
CA LEU A 114 11.11 -27.07 7.44
C LEU A 114 10.76 -28.43 6.85
N LEU A 115 9.77 -28.47 5.95
CA LEU A 115 9.53 -29.64 5.12
C LEU A 115 10.87 -30.02 4.50
N SER A 116 11.28 -31.27 4.71
CA SER A 116 12.56 -31.74 4.23
C SER A 116 12.58 -31.63 2.71
N VAL A 117 13.75 -31.36 2.13
CA VAL A 117 13.96 -31.32 0.67
C VAL A 117 13.43 -32.60 0.00
N LYS A 118 13.39 -33.71 0.74
CA LYS A 118 12.82 -35.00 0.30
C LYS A 118 11.30 -34.95 0.09
N ASP A 119 10.56 -34.21 0.91
CA ASP A 119 9.09 -34.11 0.86
C ASP A 119 8.58 -33.13 -0.20
N LEU A 120 9.46 -32.21 -0.63
CA LEU A 120 9.18 -31.16 -1.60
C LEU A 120 9.42 -31.59 -3.06
N LYS A 121 9.95 -32.79 -3.31
CA LYS A 121 10.40 -33.22 -4.64
C LYS A 121 9.20 -33.25 -5.63
N GLY A 122 9.08 -32.19 -6.43
CA GLY A 122 8.05 -32.02 -7.46
C GLY A 122 6.73 -31.41 -7.00
N LYS A 123 6.56 -31.03 -5.73
CA LYS A 123 5.32 -30.42 -5.23
C LYS A 123 5.40 -28.89 -5.24
N PRO A 124 4.31 -28.17 -5.58
CA PRO A 124 4.30 -26.72 -5.47
C PRO A 124 4.43 -26.32 -4.00
N TYR A 125 5.31 -25.36 -3.69
CA TYR A 125 5.55 -24.90 -2.32
C TYR A 125 5.39 -23.38 -2.19
N CYS A 126 4.61 -22.97 -1.20
CA CYS A 126 4.36 -21.57 -0.90
C CYS A 126 5.19 -21.18 0.32
N LYS A 127 6.21 -20.34 0.11
CA LYS A 127 7.09 -19.86 1.18
C LYS A 127 6.34 -19.02 2.22
N PHE A 128 5.30 -18.29 1.76
CA PHE A 128 4.47 -17.46 2.64
C PHE A 128 3.68 -18.31 3.64
N HIS A 129 3.01 -19.37 3.18
CA HIS A 129 2.24 -20.25 4.06
C HIS A 129 3.07 -21.37 4.70
N GLN A 130 4.27 -21.63 4.15
CA GLN A 130 5.11 -22.80 4.48
C GLN A 130 4.35 -24.12 4.26
N ALA A 131 3.67 -24.24 3.13
CA ALA A 131 2.79 -25.37 2.80
C ALA A 131 2.92 -25.76 1.32
N THR A 132 2.62 -27.03 1.00
CA THR A 132 2.76 -27.59 -0.35
C THR A 132 1.46 -27.54 -1.19
N SER A 133 0.51 -26.67 -0.83
CA SER A 133 -0.78 -26.60 -1.53
C SER A 133 -0.70 -25.80 -2.84
N HIS A 134 0.20 -24.82 -2.91
CA HIS A 134 0.38 -23.95 -4.07
C HIS A 134 1.79 -23.34 -4.04
N SER A 135 2.22 -22.68 -5.12
CA SER A 135 3.52 -21.99 -5.15
C SER A 135 3.40 -20.56 -4.58
N THR A 136 4.51 -19.95 -4.16
CA THR A 136 4.50 -18.54 -3.72
C THR A 136 3.92 -17.62 -4.81
N ASN A 137 4.24 -17.90 -6.08
CA ASN A 137 3.73 -17.16 -7.24
C ASN A 137 2.22 -17.30 -7.43
N SER A 138 1.63 -18.43 -7.05
CA SER A 138 0.18 -18.63 -7.13
C SER A 138 -0.57 -18.20 -5.87
N CYS A 139 0.12 -17.73 -4.82
CA CYS A 139 -0.51 -17.33 -3.56
C CYS A 139 -1.31 -16.02 -3.69
N VAL A 140 -2.65 -16.11 -3.60
CA VAL A 140 -3.54 -14.93 -3.70
C VAL A 140 -3.37 -14.01 -2.50
N ARG A 141 -3.31 -14.58 -1.28
CA ARG A 141 -3.17 -13.81 -0.03
C ARG A 141 -1.88 -13.00 0.00
N PHE A 142 -0.79 -13.60 -0.46
CA PHE A 142 0.50 -12.92 -0.55
C PHE A 142 0.49 -11.81 -1.60
N ARG A 143 -0.16 -12.02 -2.74
CA ARG A 143 -0.28 -10.99 -3.78
C ARG A 143 -1.15 -9.80 -3.39
N ASP A 144 -2.28 -10.06 -2.73
CA ASP A 144 -3.12 -9.00 -2.13
C ASP A 144 -2.32 -8.16 -1.12
N LEU A 145 -1.42 -8.81 -0.36
CA LEU A 145 -0.58 -8.18 0.64
C LEU A 145 0.54 -7.31 0.04
N ILE A 146 1.20 -7.79 -1.01
CA ILE A 146 2.15 -6.97 -1.79
C ILE A 146 1.42 -5.75 -2.36
N GLN A 147 0.24 -5.94 -2.95
CA GLN A 147 -0.55 -4.85 -3.49
C GLN A 147 -0.92 -3.81 -2.44
N GLU A 148 -1.33 -4.24 -1.24
CA GLU A 148 -1.62 -3.35 -0.10
C GLU A 148 -0.37 -2.55 0.29
N ALA A 149 0.81 -3.18 0.36
CA ALA A 149 2.06 -2.50 0.66
C ALA A 149 2.46 -1.44 -0.39
N ILE A 150 2.22 -1.71 -1.69
CA ILE A 150 2.45 -0.75 -2.77
C ILE A 150 1.49 0.43 -2.67
N MET A 151 0.19 0.16 -2.51
CA MET A 151 -0.82 1.21 -2.41
C MET A 151 -0.65 2.09 -1.16
N GLU A 152 -0.07 1.53 -0.10
CA GLU A 152 0.33 2.28 1.09
C GLU A 152 1.64 3.07 0.93
N GLY A 153 2.35 2.88 -0.19
CA GLY A 153 3.64 3.51 -0.45
C GLY A 153 4.79 2.96 0.39
N ARG A 154 4.60 1.84 1.10
CA ARG A 154 5.64 1.16 1.90
C ARG A 154 6.59 0.36 1.03
N LEU A 155 6.06 -0.19 -0.07
CA LEU A 155 6.82 -0.91 -1.07
C LEU A 155 6.77 -0.11 -2.36
N LYS A 156 7.94 0.26 -2.88
CA LYS A 156 8.07 0.88 -4.19
C LYS A 156 9.02 0.01 -5.00
N PHE A 157 8.60 -0.29 -6.24
CA PHE A 157 9.50 -0.90 -7.20
C PHE A 157 10.18 0.21 -7.97
N ASP A 158 11.50 0.20 -7.97
CA ASP A 158 12.28 1.14 -8.76
C ASP A 158 12.06 0.81 -10.24
N ASN A 159 11.25 1.61 -10.93
CA ASN A 159 10.81 1.30 -12.28
C ASN A 159 11.87 1.65 -13.34
N GLY A 160 13.15 1.72 -12.96
CA GLY A 160 14.29 2.01 -13.83
C GLY A 160 14.31 3.41 -14.45
N LYS A 161 13.35 4.28 -14.12
CA LYS A 161 13.42 5.69 -14.52
C LYS A 161 14.37 6.41 -13.57
N LYS A 162 15.66 6.41 -13.91
CA LYS A 162 16.59 7.43 -13.41
C LYS A 162 15.91 8.78 -13.61
N GLU A 163 15.70 9.52 -12.51
CA GLU A 163 15.41 10.93 -12.61
C GLU A 163 16.52 11.55 -13.45
N MET A 164 16.14 12.13 -14.59
CA MET A 164 17.02 12.90 -15.44
C MET A 164 17.46 14.08 -14.58
N LYS A 165 18.76 14.23 -14.35
CA LYS A 165 19.26 15.46 -13.73
C LYS A 165 19.00 16.57 -14.74
N ASP A 166 18.13 17.50 -14.38
CA ASP A 166 17.99 18.75 -15.14
C ASP A 166 19.37 19.39 -15.21
N ASP A 167 19.82 19.59 -16.44
CA ASP A 167 21.06 20.28 -16.77
C ASP A 167 20.93 21.72 -16.25
N VAL A 168 21.89 22.13 -15.42
CA VAL A 168 21.96 23.51 -14.94
C VAL A 168 22.33 24.35 -16.16
N ASP A 169 21.36 25.12 -16.65
CA ASP A 169 21.55 26.04 -17.77
C ASP A 169 22.66 27.06 -17.44
N PRO A 170 23.82 27.03 -18.14
CA PRO A 170 24.93 27.92 -17.88
C PRO A 170 24.87 29.10 -18.85
N PHE A 171 23.99 30.06 -18.57
CA PHE A 171 24.07 31.38 -19.20
C PHE A 171 24.36 32.44 -18.13
N ASP A 172 25.63 32.45 -17.69
CA ASP A 172 26.31 33.70 -17.37
C ASP A 172 26.66 34.39 -18.70
N ALA A 173 25.97 35.49 -19.00
CA ALA A 173 26.37 36.40 -20.07
C ALA A 173 26.56 37.79 -19.47
N ASP A 174 27.79 38.04 -19.01
CA ASP A 174 28.27 39.38 -18.75
C ASP A 174 28.52 40.15 -20.07
N ALA A 175 28.24 41.45 -19.98
CA ALA A 175 28.78 42.56 -20.78
C ALA A 175 28.35 42.71 -22.26
N ALA A 176 27.53 43.74 -22.52
CA ALA A 176 27.86 44.78 -23.50
C ALA A 176 26.99 46.03 -23.30
N SER A 177 27.66 47.13 -22.97
CA SER A 177 27.16 48.51 -22.93
C SER A 177 26.62 48.97 -24.29
N LEU A 178 25.57 49.82 -24.30
CA LEU A 178 25.53 51.11 -25.02
C LEU A 178 24.13 51.79 -24.95
N ASN A 179 24.06 52.88 -24.17
CA ASN A 179 23.54 54.22 -24.48
C ASN A 179 22.13 54.47 -25.09
N HIS A 180 21.36 55.29 -24.32
CA HIS A 180 20.52 56.45 -24.73
C HIS A 180 19.27 56.18 -25.63
N ILE A 181 18.07 56.80 -25.54
CA ILE A 181 17.59 58.12 -25.08
C ILE A 181 16.05 58.05 -24.77
N SER A 182 15.55 59.00 -23.95
CA SER A 182 14.22 59.69 -23.93
C SER A 182 13.01 58.95 -23.32
N GLU A 183 12.18 59.57 -22.46
CA GLU A 183 11.83 60.99 -22.21
C GLU A 183 11.95 61.41 -20.72
#